data_AF-A0A2I0N5A5-F1
#
_entry.id   AF-A0A2I0N5A5-F1
#
_cell.length_a   1.000
_cell.length_b   1.000
_cell.length_c   1.000
_cell.angle_alpha   90.00
_cell.angle_beta   90.00
_cell.angle_gamma   90.00
#
_symmetry.space_group_name_H-M   'P 1'
#
loop_
_entity.id
_entity.type
_entity.pdbx_description
1 polymer ?
#
loop_
_entity_poly.entity_id
_entity_poly.type
_entity_poly.pdbx_seq_one_letter_code
_entity_poly.pdbx_strand_id
1 'polypeptide(L)'
;MVALFSTETTFLLQFRFNPVARPKIVPKFGCNRCEPAIGTKSQRFRLKPAVAERYSRQILFEGIGKKGQLNISRSFAVVVGAGAIGSAACEMLVRAGIGRIRIIDKDFVELSNLQRQSLFTEEDIGKEKAHAAAEKLAQINSGAHVEPVVQEFSPESAESLVFDADIVLDATDNMETRFLINDACAKLGKPWIFASATIFPTRIFFPSTVFTYAIITPACRSCFLRLRRRLFFRRPSHRFLECSKFSLLSARSRNP
;
A
#
# COMPACT_ATOMS: atom_id res chain seq x y z
N MET A 1 -12.09 14.28 24.40
CA MET A 1 -13.56 14.43 24.38
C MET A 1 -14.09 13.58 23.23
N VAL A 2 -14.64 12.41 23.59
CA VAL A 2 -15.45 11.42 22.83
C VAL A 2 -15.14 11.20 21.34
N ALA A 3 -14.41 10.12 21.05
CA ALA A 3 -14.42 9.46 19.75
C ALA A 3 -15.74 8.69 19.57
N LEU A 4 -16.59 9.13 18.65
CA LEU A 4 -17.77 8.35 18.23
C LEU A 4 -17.30 7.27 17.26
N PHE A 5 -17.12 6.05 17.80
CA PHE A 5 -17.05 4.83 17.01
C PHE A 5 -18.43 4.60 16.36
N SER A 6 -18.58 4.93 15.08
CA SER A 6 -19.75 4.48 14.33
C SER A 6 -19.64 2.98 14.05
N THR A 7 -20.77 2.32 14.21
CA THR A 7 -21.05 0.89 14.36
C THR A 7 -20.73 -0.03 13.16
N GLU A 8 -19.83 0.35 12.26
CA GLU A 8 -19.40 -0.51 11.15
C GLU A 8 -18.18 -1.39 11.48
N THR A 9 -17.51 -1.13 12.60
CA THR A 9 -16.29 -1.87 13.02
C THR A 9 -16.54 -3.34 13.37
N THR A 10 -17.80 -3.74 13.59
CA THR A 10 -18.15 -5.13 13.94
C THR A 10 -18.27 -6.05 12.72
N PHE A 11 -18.42 -5.52 11.50
CA PHE A 11 -18.57 -6.36 10.30
C PHE A 11 -17.22 -6.79 9.67
N LEU A 12 -16.12 -6.13 10.05
CA LEU A 12 -14.78 -6.41 9.49
C LEU A 12 -13.99 -7.47 10.27
N LEU A 13 -14.47 -7.92 11.43
CA LEU A 13 -13.79 -8.93 12.26
C LEU A 13 -14.14 -10.38 11.92
N GLN A 14 -14.99 -10.65 10.91
CA GLN A 14 -15.26 -12.00 10.42
C GLN A 14 -14.45 -12.41 9.19
N PHE A 15 -13.60 -11.53 8.64
CA PHE A 15 -12.60 -11.98 7.67
C PHE A 15 -11.52 -12.76 8.41
N ARG A 16 -11.75 -14.07 8.53
CA ARG A 16 -10.67 -15.06 8.64
C ARG A 16 -9.57 -14.58 7.69
N PHE A 17 -8.37 -14.35 8.25
CA PHE A 17 -7.14 -14.30 7.48
C PHE A 17 -7.01 -15.63 6.75
N ASN A 18 -7.69 -15.76 5.61
CA ASN A 18 -7.41 -16.78 4.64
C ASN A 18 -6.17 -16.26 3.92
N PRO A 19 -4.97 -16.82 4.17
CA PRO A 19 -3.78 -16.38 3.47
C PRO A 19 -4.12 -16.50 1.99
N VAL A 20 -4.10 -15.37 1.29
CA VAL A 20 -4.33 -15.29 -0.15
C VAL A 20 -3.51 -16.40 -0.76
N ALA A 21 -4.20 -17.47 -1.18
CA ALA A 21 -3.60 -18.54 -1.92
C ALA A 21 -2.95 -17.85 -3.11
N ARG A 22 -1.62 -17.80 -3.12
CA ARG A 22 -0.89 -17.51 -4.35
C ARG A 22 -1.53 -18.44 -5.38
N PRO A 23 -2.13 -17.94 -6.48
CA PRO A 23 -2.51 -18.85 -7.53
C PRO A 23 -1.25 -19.62 -7.87
N LYS A 24 -1.27 -20.93 -7.62
CA LYS A 24 -0.22 -21.81 -8.10
C LYS A 24 -0.33 -21.70 -9.62
N ILE A 25 0.51 -20.86 -10.22
CA ILE A 25 0.85 -21.00 -11.63
C ILE A 25 1.70 -22.27 -11.65
N VAL A 26 1.03 -23.41 -11.63
CA VAL A 26 1.62 -24.68 -12.01
C VAL A 26 1.79 -24.54 -13.52
N PRO A 27 3.01 -24.61 -14.07
CA PRO A 27 3.17 -24.72 -15.51
C PRO A 27 2.35 -25.94 -15.95
N LYS A 28 1.30 -25.73 -16.74
CA LYS A 28 0.57 -26.82 -17.42
C LYS A 28 1.44 -27.38 -18.55
N PHE A 29 2.58 -27.95 -18.19
CA PHE A 29 3.35 -28.85 -19.05
C PHE A 29 3.85 -29.99 -18.16
N GLY A 30 3.19 -31.14 -18.30
CA GLY A 30 3.51 -32.37 -17.58
C GLY A 30 4.86 -32.93 -18.01
N CYS A 31 5.92 -32.51 -17.33
CA CYS A 31 7.21 -33.18 -17.36
C CYS A 31 7.43 -33.89 -16.02
N ASN A 32 7.22 -35.21 -15.98
CA ASN A 32 7.44 -36.06 -14.80
C ASN A 32 8.94 -36.33 -14.53
N ARG A 33 9.83 -35.46 -15.01
CA ARG A 33 11.29 -35.57 -14.82
C ARG A 33 11.87 -34.46 -13.94
N CYS A 34 11.04 -33.52 -13.51
CA CYS A 34 11.43 -32.39 -12.69
C CYS A 34 10.60 -32.37 -11.41
N GLU A 35 10.82 -33.33 -10.50
CA GLU A 35 10.44 -33.09 -9.10
C GLU A 35 11.29 -31.91 -8.61
N PRO A 36 10.69 -30.78 -8.17
CA PRO A 36 11.47 -29.77 -7.48
C PRO A 36 11.94 -30.38 -6.17
N ALA A 37 13.25 -30.60 -6.07
CA ALA A 37 13.90 -31.09 -4.87
C ALA A 37 13.39 -30.33 -3.64
N ILE A 38 12.68 -31.04 -2.75
CA ILE A 38 12.33 -30.56 -1.42
C ILE A 38 13.65 -30.41 -0.65
N GLY A 39 14.15 -29.18 -0.57
CA GLY A 39 15.23 -28.82 0.34
C GLY A 39 14.65 -28.43 1.70
N THR A 40 14.42 -29.38 2.60
CA THR A 40 14.20 -29.12 4.03
C THR A 40 15.50 -28.66 4.69
N LYS A 41 15.93 -27.43 4.41
CA LYS A 41 16.86 -26.72 5.29
C LYS A 41 16.01 -25.83 6.18
N SER A 42 15.68 -26.32 7.38
CA SER A 42 15.17 -25.48 8.45
C SER A 42 16.28 -24.50 8.85
N GLN A 43 16.45 -23.43 8.09
CA GLN A 43 17.28 -22.34 8.56
C GLN A 43 16.66 -21.88 9.88
N ARG A 44 17.46 -21.90 10.95
CA ARG A 44 17.00 -21.42 12.27
C ARG A 44 16.57 -19.97 12.11
N PHE A 45 15.26 -19.73 12.06
CA PHE A 45 14.64 -18.41 12.00
C PHE A 45 14.89 -17.70 13.34
N ARG A 46 16.07 -17.11 13.51
CA ARG A 46 16.45 -16.45 14.78
C ARG A 46 16.44 -14.94 14.59
N LEU A 47 15.48 -14.28 15.24
CA LEU A 47 15.49 -12.84 15.42
C LEU A 47 16.68 -12.45 16.32
N LYS A 48 17.35 -11.34 16.01
CA LYS A 48 18.36 -10.76 16.90
C LYS A 48 17.72 -10.43 18.26
N PRO A 49 18.41 -10.58 19.40
CA PRO A 49 17.83 -10.35 20.73
C PRO A 49 17.17 -8.96 20.88
N ALA A 50 17.85 -7.89 20.46
CA ALA A 50 17.30 -6.52 20.52
C ALA A 50 16.00 -6.35 19.71
N VAL A 51 15.90 -7.02 18.55
CA VAL A 51 14.68 -7.03 17.72
C VAL A 51 13.56 -7.81 18.42
N ALA A 52 13.89 -8.95 19.03
CA ALA A 52 12.92 -9.75 19.76
C ALA A 52 12.39 -9.03 21.02
N GLU A 53 13.22 -8.26 21.70
CA GLU A 53 12.84 -7.45 22.85
C GLU A 53 11.89 -6.30 22.44
N ARG A 54 12.29 -5.50 21.43
CA ARG A 54 11.49 -4.37 20.92
C ARG A 54 10.10 -4.81 20.47
N TYR A 55 9.99 -5.94 19.75
CA TYR A 55 8.73 -6.44 19.20
C TYR A 55 8.09 -7.54 20.05
N SER A 56 8.49 -7.69 21.31
CA SER A 56 7.98 -8.74 22.21
C SER A 56 6.45 -8.80 22.24
N ARG A 57 5.78 -7.65 22.37
CA ARG A 57 4.31 -7.55 22.38
C ARG A 57 3.67 -7.91 21.05
N GLN A 58 4.29 -7.54 19.93
CA GLN A 58 3.80 -7.83 18.59
C GLN A 58 3.95 -9.33 18.25
N ILE A 59 5.05 -9.95 18.70
CA ILE A 59 5.34 -11.37 18.53
C ILE A 59 4.34 -12.26 19.30
N LEU A 60 3.75 -11.78 20.40
CA LEU A 60 2.75 -12.54 21.16
C LEU A 60 1.42 -12.69 20.42
N PHE A 61 1.16 -11.88 19.40
CA PHE A 61 -0.05 -12.00 18.60
C PHE A 61 0.01 -13.25 17.72
N GLU A 62 -1.01 -14.11 17.81
CA GLU A 62 -1.07 -15.42 17.15
C GLU A 62 -0.87 -15.33 15.63
N GLY A 63 -1.39 -14.28 15.00
CA GLY A 63 -1.25 -14.05 13.55
C GLY A 63 0.13 -13.59 13.09
N ILE A 64 1.01 -13.15 14.01
CA ILE A 64 2.36 -12.66 13.69
C ILE A 64 3.41 -13.67 14.14
N GLY A 65 3.56 -13.88 15.46
CA GLY A 65 4.62 -14.73 15.98
C GLY A 65 6.04 -14.27 15.62
N LYS A 66 7.05 -15.06 15.98
CA LYS A 66 8.45 -14.77 15.62
C LYS A 66 8.68 -14.79 14.11
N LYS A 67 7.99 -15.68 13.39
CA LYS A 67 8.10 -15.84 11.94
C LYS A 67 7.50 -14.64 11.20
N GLY A 68 6.32 -14.18 11.61
CA GLY A 68 5.68 -13.00 11.03
C GLY A 68 6.51 -11.74 11.28
N GLN A 69 7.05 -11.56 12.49
CA GLN A 69 7.95 -10.42 12.74
C GLN A 69 9.20 -10.46 11.86
N LEU A 70 9.78 -11.65 11.63
CA LEU A 70 10.91 -11.75 10.70
C LEU A 70 10.49 -11.39 9.27
N ASN A 71 9.31 -11.81 8.82
CA ASN A 71 8.79 -11.44 7.51
C ASN A 71 8.61 -9.92 7.40
N ILE A 72 7.99 -9.29 8.40
CA ILE A 72 7.84 -7.82 8.46
C ILE A 72 9.21 -7.13 8.37
N SER A 73 10.19 -7.61 9.13
CA SER A 73 11.57 -7.07 9.08
C SER A 73 12.31 -7.28 7.77
N ARG A 74 11.79 -8.14 6.89
CA ARG A 74 12.34 -8.37 5.54
C ARG A 74 11.50 -7.71 4.45
N SER A 75 10.31 -7.23 4.78
CA SER A 75 9.42 -6.56 3.84
C SER A 75 9.98 -5.21 3.40
N PHE A 76 9.65 -4.87 2.16
CA PHE A 76 9.92 -3.57 1.57
C PHE A 76 8.62 -2.86 1.17
N ALA A 77 8.36 -1.70 1.79
CA ALA A 77 7.22 -0.86 1.49
C ALA A 77 7.63 0.38 0.68
N VAL A 78 6.86 0.70 -0.36
CA VAL A 78 6.97 1.99 -1.06
C VAL A 78 5.80 2.86 -0.65
N VAL A 79 6.08 4.09 -0.22
CA VAL A 79 5.06 5.09 0.14
C VAL A 79 5.18 6.26 -0.81
N VAL A 80 4.10 6.55 -1.54
CA VAL A 80 4.02 7.67 -2.46
C VAL A 80 3.27 8.82 -1.78
N GLY A 81 3.99 9.91 -1.54
CA GLY A 81 3.56 11.06 -0.72
C GLY A 81 4.05 10.94 0.72
N ALA A 82 4.69 12.01 1.20
CA ALA A 82 5.16 12.24 2.56
C ALA A 82 4.31 13.30 3.29
N GLY A 83 3.10 13.59 2.81
CA GLY A 83 2.12 14.46 3.47
C GLY A 83 1.54 13.85 4.76
N ALA A 84 0.36 14.29 5.19
CA ALA A 84 -0.23 13.88 6.47
C ALA A 84 -0.43 12.37 6.59
N ILE A 85 -1.02 11.76 5.56
CA ILE A 85 -1.28 10.32 5.50
C ILE A 85 0.04 9.55 5.41
N GLY A 86 0.95 10.00 4.53
CA GLY A 86 2.21 9.34 4.25
C GLY A 86 3.15 9.33 5.44
N SER A 87 3.27 10.47 6.11
CA SER A 87 4.03 10.63 7.36
C SER A 87 3.53 9.68 8.46
N ALA A 88 2.23 9.66 8.71
CA ALA A 88 1.63 8.78 9.72
C ALA A 88 1.81 7.29 9.36
N ALA A 89 1.62 6.94 8.09
CA ALA A 89 1.81 5.57 7.61
C ALA A 89 3.28 5.14 7.76
N CYS A 90 4.24 5.95 7.32
CA CYS A 90 5.66 5.65 7.44
C CYS A 90 6.07 5.45 8.91
N GLU A 91 5.63 6.34 9.81
CA GLU A 91 5.90 6.19 11.24
C GLU A 91 5.38 4.84 11.77
N MET A 92 4.14 4.47 11.44
CA MET A 92 3.58 3.18 11.85
C MET A 92 4.33 1.99 11.27
N LEU A 93 4.71 2.03 9.99
CA LEU A 93 5.48 0.95 9.34
C LEU A 93 6.86 0.77 9.98
N VAL A 94 7.55 1.89 10.25
CA VAL A 94 8.84 1.91 10.94
C VAL A 94 8.71 1.36 12.36
N ARG A 95 7.69 1.76 13.10
CA ARG A 95 7.43 1.26 14.46
C ARG A 95 6.99 -0.21 14.50
N ALA A 96 6.30 -0.69 13.46
CA ALA A 96 5.95 -2.10 13.30
C ALA A 96 7.15 -2.98 12.91
N GLY A 97 8.25 -2.35 12.50
CA GLY A 97 9.51 -3.01 12.19
C GLY A 97 9.67 -3.44 10.75
N ILE A 98 9.04 -2.74 9.79
CA ILE A 98 9.36 -2.94 8.38
C ILE A 98 10.85 -2.68 8.14
N GLY A 99 11.49 -3.60 7.42
CA GLY A 99 12.94 -3.56 7.20
C GLY A 99 13.38 -2.43 6.28
N ARG A 100 12.63 -2.20 5.21
CA ARG A 100 12.96 -1.18 4.22
C ARG A 100 11.72 -0.38 3.82
N ILE A 101 11.88 0.94 3.70
CA ILE A 101 10.83 1.85 3.27
C ILE A 101 11.41 2.83 2.27
N ARG A 102 10.76 2.99 1.12
CA ARG A 102 11.08 4.04 0.15
C ARG A 102 9.99 5.10 0.22
N ILE A 103 10.37 6.34 0.44
CA ILE A 103 9.45 7.48 0.53
C ILE A 103 9.66 8.34 -0.71
N ILE A 104 8.61 8.49 -1.51
CA ILE A 104 8.64 9.25 -2.76
C ILE A 104 7.81 10.50 -2.57
N ASP A 105 8.45 11.67 -2.54
CA ASP A 105 7.79 12.97 -2.48
C ASP A 105 8.70 14.03 -3.08
N LYS A 106 8.16 14.92 -3.91
CA LYS A 106 8.90 15.98 -4.60
C LYS A 106 8.85 17.33 -3.88
N ASP A 107 7.97 17.47 -2.89
CA ASP A 107 7.68 18.75 -2.25
C ASP A 107 8.66 19.07 -1.12
N PHE A 108 8.63 20.33 -0.69
CA PHE A 108 9.32 20.83 0.49
C PHE A 108 8.36 20.97 1.68
N VAL A 109 8.91 20.93 2.89
CA VAL A 109 8.16 21.20 4.12
C VAL A 109 7.84 22.69 4.19
N GLU A 110 6.57 23.01 4.40
CA GLU A 110 6.07 24.37 4.55
C GLU A 110 5.37 24.58 5.90
N LEU A 111 5.35 25.81 6.41
CA LEU A 111 4.64 26.15 7.65
C LEU A 111 3.15 25.72 7.62
N SER A 112 2.49 25.90 6.47
CA SER A 112 1.09 25.53 6.24
C SER A 112 0.81 24.02 6.39
N ASN A 113 1.87 23.20 6.31
CA ASN A 113 1.79 21.74 6.36
C ASN A 113 1.80 21.23 7.81
N LEU A 114 2.45 21.95 8.73
CA LEU A 114 2.72 21.50 10.10
C LEU A 114 1.46 21.23 10.94
N GLN A 115 0.34 21.90 10.66
CA GLN A 115 -0.93 21.67 11.37
C GLN A 115 -1.48 20.23 11.21
N ARG A 116 -1.08 19.50 10.17
CA ARG A 116 -1.55 18.13 9.88
C ARG A 116 -0.45 17.10 9.62
N GLN A 117 0.80 17.53 9.45
CA GLN A 117 1.93 16.65 9.17
C GLN A 117 2.82 16.54 10.40
N SER A 118 2.40 15.73 11.37
CA SER A 118 3.01 15.63 12.70
C SER A 118 4.45 15.10 12.72
N LEU A 119 4.95 14.57 11.60
CA LEU A 119 6.33 14.08 11.50
C LEU A 119 7.35 15.23 11.42
N PHE A 120 6.94 16.40 10.93
CA PHE A 120 7.81 17.55 10.69
C PHE A 120 7.68 18.60 11.80
N THR A 121 8.76 19.33 12.05
CA THR A 121 8.81 20.48 12.97
C THR A 121 9.14 21.77 12.23
N GLU A 122 9.08 22.91 12.91
CA GLU A 122 9.46 24.21 12.31
C GLU A 122 10.92 24.23 11.81
N GLU A 123 11.79 23.43 12.43
CA GLU A 123 13.19 23.25 12.02
C GLU A 123 13.35 22.55 10.65
N ASP A 124 12.30 21.89 10.16
CA ASP A 124 12.32 21.17 8.89
C ASP A 124 11.81 22.03 7.72
N ILE A 125 11.31 23.24 7.97
CA ILE A 125 10.79 24.13 6.92
C ILE A 125 11.88 24.38 5.86
N GLY A 126 11.50 24.20 4.59
CA GLY A 126 12.39 24.35 3.44
C GLY A 126 13.23 23.10 3.11
N LYS A 127 13.15 22.02 3.90
CA LYS A 127 13.74 20.73 3.53
C LYS A 127 12.81 19.95 2.61
N GLU A 128 13.37 19.10 1.75
CA GLU A 128 12.62 18.15 0.95
C GLU A 128 11.91 17.15 1.86
N LYS A 129 10.60 16.95 1.68
CA LYS A 129 9.77 16.14 2.60
C LYS A 129 10.29 14.71 2.71
N ALA A 130 10.73 14.11 1.60
CA ALA A 130 11.24 12.73 1.60
C ALA A 130 12.49 12.60 2.49
N HIS A 131 13.45 13.53 2.37
CA HIS A 131 14.65 13.55 3.20
C HIS A 131 14.33 13.84 4.67
N ALA A 132 13.55 14.89 4.93
CA ALA A 132 13.14 15.22 6.30
C ALA A 132 12.42 14.05 6.98
N ALA A 133 11.55 13.34 6.25
CA ALA A 133 10.87 12.17 6.77
C ALA A 133 11.85 11.03 7.09
N ALA A 134 12.80 10.74 6.19
CA ALA A 134 13.81 9.71 6.41
C ALA A 134 14.67 10.00 7.65
N GLU A 135 15.10 11.25 7.85
CA GLU A 135 15.86 11.67 9.03
C GLU A 135 15.09 11.41 10.33
N LYS A 136 13.82 11.83 10.41
CA LYS A 136 13.00 11.67 11.62
C LYS A 136 12.68 10.19 11.88
N LEU A 137 12.39 9.42 10.84
CA LEU A 137 12.09 7.99 10.95
C LEU A 137 13.30 7.17 11.40
N ALA A 138 14.51 7.54 10.99
CA ALA A 138 15.74 6.92 11.49
C ALA A 138 15.92 7.11 13.01
N GLN A 139 15.46 8.23 13.56
CA GLN A 139 15.44 8.45 15.02
C GLN A 139 14.40 7.59 15.75
N ILE A 140 13.26 7.31 15.09
CA ILE A 140 12.21 6.45 15.66
C ILE A 140 12.67 4.99 15.72
N ASN A 141 13.31 4.49 14.67
CA ASN A 141 13.83 3.13 14.63
C ASN A 141 15.00 3.02 13.65
N SER A 142 16.22 3.05 14.21
CA SER A 142 17.48 2.86 13.48
C SER A 142 17.67 1.49 12.84
N GLY A 143 16.78 0.53 13.10
CA GLY A 143 16.78 -0.78 12.45
C GLY A 143 16.05 -0.82 11.11
N ALA A 144 15.28 0.22 10.77
CA ALA A 144 14.62 0.35 9.48
C ALA A 144 15.51 1.14 8.50
N HIS A 145 15.65 0.66 7.27
CA HIS A 145 16.31 1.40 6.20
C HIS A 145 15.29 2.25 5.45
N VAL A 146 15.40 3.57 5.59
CA VAL A 146 14.52 4.53 4.92
C VAL A 146 15.25 5.19 3.76
N GLU A 147 14.75 4.97 2.55
CA GLU A 147 15.26 5.45 1.27
C GLU A 147 14.44 6.66 0.82
N PRO A 148 14.92 7.90 1.03
CA PRO A 148 14.24 9.09 0.52
C PRO A 148 14.45 9.21 -0.99
N VAL A 149 13.38 9.51 -1.72
CA VAL A 149 13.42 9.70 -3.16
C VAL A 149 12.68 10.99 -3.50
N VAL A 150 13.44 12.02 -3.83
CA VAL A 150 12.89 13.34 -4.22
C VAL A 150 12.66 13.36 -5.71
N GLN A 151 11.50 12.86 -6.12
CA GLN A 151 11.07 12.93 -7.51
C GLN A 151 9.55 12.89 -7.62
N GLU A 152 9.06 13.39 -8.74
CA GLU A 152 7.66 13.23 -9.12
C GLU A 152 7.37 11.77 -9.51
N PHE A 153 6.24 11.26 -9.04
CA PHE A 153 5.73 9.97 -9.46
C PHE A 153 5.05 10.14 -10.83
N SER A 154 5.80 9.92 -11.90
CA SER A 154 5.39 10.19 -13.29
C SER A 154 5.28 8.90 -14.11
N PRO A 155 4.62 8.92 -15.29
CA PRO A 155 4.50 7.73 -16.14
C PRO A 155 5.82 7.05 -16.47
N GLU A 156 6.90 7.83 -16.56
CA GLU A 156 8.25 7.38 -16.90
C GLU A 156 8.96 6.71 -15.70
N SER A 157 8.67 7.16 -14.47
CA SER A 157 9.31 6.66 -13.24
C SER A 157 8.47 5.64 -12.48
N ALA A 158 7.16 5.60 -12.69
CA ALA A 158 6.21 4.85 -11.85
C ALA A 158 6.56 3.36 -11.71
N GLU A 159 6.89 2.69 -12.83
CA GLU A 159 7.18 1.25 -12.81
C GLU A 159 8.51 0.95 -12.12
N SER A 160 9.56 1.73 -12.37
CA SER A 160 10.88 1.52 -11.75
C SER A 160 10.85 1.80 -10.26
N LEU A 161 10.07 2.80 -9.83
CA LEU A 161 9.92 3.20 -8.43
C LEU A 161 9.22 2.17 -7.54
N VAL A 162 8.39 1.30 -8.11
CA VAL A 162 7.61 0.29 -7.36
C VAL A 162 8.00 -1.15 -7.71
N PHE A 163 8.93 -1.35 -8.64
CA PHE A 163 9.30 -2.66 -9.17
C PHE A 163 9.73 -3.66 -8.08
N ASP A 164 10.53 -3.22 -7.12
CA ASP A 164 11.07 -4.06 -6.05
C ASP A 164 10.16 -4.12 -4.81
N ALA A 165 9.06 -3.38 -4.78
CA ALA A 165 8.16 -3.29 -3.63
C ALA A 165 7.44 -4.62 -3.33
N ASP A 166 7.27 -4.94 -2.04
CA ASP A 166 6.33 -5.96 -1.59
C ASP A 166 4.91 -5.39 -1.44
N ILE A 167 4.80 -4.10 -1.11
CA ILE A 167 3.55 -3.37 -0.97
C ILE A 167 3.75 -1.90 -1.30
N VAL A 168 2.73 -1.30 -1.94
CA VAL A 168 2.71 0.12 -2.28
C VAL A 168 1.58 0.81 -1.53
N LEU A 169 1.90 1.90 -0.85
CA LEU A 169 0.95 2.77 -0.16
C LEU A 169 0.82 4.08 -0.94
N ASP A 170 -0.40 4.36 -1.40
CA ASP A 170 -0.79 5.64 -1.97
C ASP A 170 -1.31 6.56 -0.85
N ALA A 171 -0.49 7.55 -0.52
CA ALA A 171 -0.80 8.63 0.41
C ALA A 171 -0.89 9.99 -0.30
N THR A 172 -1.10 9.97 -1.63
CA THR A 172 -1.23 11.18 -2.45
C THR A 172 -2.62 11.78 -2.32
N ASP A 173 -2.71 13.09 -2.46
CA ASP A 173 -3.97 13.84 -2.58
C ASP A 173 -4.36 14.12 -4.04
N ASN A 174 -3.49 13.75 -5.00
CA ASN A 174 -3.71 13.91 -6.42
C ASN A 174 -4.35 12.65 -7.05
N MET A 175 -5.53 12.83 -7.64
CA MET A 175 -6.25 11.74 -8.31
C MET A 175 -5.50 11.18 -9.53
N GLU A 176 -4.76 11.99 -10.27
CA GLU A 176 -3.97 11.55 -11.43
C GLU A 176 -2.83 10.63 -11.00
N THR A 177 -2.06 11.04 -9.99
CA THR A 177 -0.99 10.22 -9.40
C THR A 177 -1.54 8.91 -8.84
N ARG A 178 -2.70 8.96 -8.16
CA ARG A 178 -3.40 7.75 -7.69
C ARG A 178 -3.70 6.75 -8.81
N PHE A 179 -4.21 7.22 -9.95
CA PHE A 179 -4.46 6.32 -11.08
C PHE A 179 -3.17 5.75 -11.66
N LEU A 180 -2.11 6.56 -11.72
CA LEU A 180 -0.81 6.10 -12.20
C LEU A 180 -0.20 5.03 -11.28
N ILE A 181 -0.29 5.20 -9.95
CA ILE A 181 0.14 4.20 -8.97
C ILE A 181 -0.63 2.90 -9.16
N ASN A 182 -1.97 2.98 -9.31
CA ASN A 182 -2.80 1.82 -9.55
C ASN A 182 -2.39 1.08 -10.84
N ASP A 183 -2.15 1.81 -11.92
CA ASP A 183 -1.78 1.20 -13.20
C ASP A 183 -0.40 0.53 -13.13
N ALA A 184 0.59 1.16 -12.48
CA ALA A 184 1.90 0.56 -12.24
C ALA A 184 1.79 -0.71 -11.37
N CYS A 185 1.01 -0.65 -10.28
CA CYS A 185 0.78 -1.80 -9.40
C CYS A 185 0.03 -2.93 -10.11
N ALA A 186 -0.96 -2.61 -10.94
CA ALA A 186 -1.71 -3.59 -11.74
C ALA A 186 -0.80 -4.32 -12.72
N LYS A 187 0.05 -3.57 -13.45
CA LYS A 187 1.00 -4.13 -14.42
C LYS A 187 2.03 -5.04 -13.76
N LEU A 188 2.55 -4.62 -12.61
CA LEU A 188 3.64 -5.32 -11.89
C LEU A 188 3.14 -6.35 -10.87
N GLY A 189 1.81 -6.51 -10.71
CA GLY A 189 1.21 -7.42 -9.75
C GLY A 189 1.50 -7.05 -8.29
N LYS A 190 1.63 -5.75 -7.99
CA LYS A 190 1.96 -5.26 -6.64
C LYS A 190 0.70 -5.05 -5.80
N PRO A 191 0.69 -5.52 -4.53
CA PRO A 191 -0.35 -5.13 -3.58
C PRO A 191 -0.36 -3.62 -3.39
N TRP A 192 -1.55 -3.03 -3.45
CA TRP A 192 -1.75 -1.59 -3.37
C TRP A 192 -2.79 -1.24 -2.31
N ILE A 193 -2.44 -0.30 -1.45
CA ILE A 193 -3.34 0.29 -0.45
C ILE A 193 -3.38 1.78 -0.74
N PHE A 194 -4.58 2.36 -0.86
CA PHE A 194 -4.72 3.81 -0.91
C PHE A 194 -5.51 4.32 0.28
N ALA A 195 -5.15 5.53 0.70
CA ALA A 195 -5.90 6.32 1.66
C ALA A 195 -6.13 7.72 1.12
N SER A 196 -7.32 8.25 1.37
CA SER A 196 -7.68 9.63 1.02
C SER A 196 -8.49 10.22 2.16
N ALA A 197 -8.16 11.45 2.54
CA ALA A 197 -8.93 12.25 3.49
C ALA A 197 -9.45 13.48 2.75
N THR A 198 -10.77 13.62 2.66
CA THR A 198 -11.40 14.77 2.00
C THR A 198 -12.56 15.27 2.85
N ILE A 199 -12.66 16.59 2.97
CA ILE A 199 -13.79 17.24 3.62
C ILE A 199 -14.93 17.27 2.60
N PHE A 200 -16.05 16.61 2.92
CA PHE A 200 -17.26 16.77 2.15
C PHE A 200 -18.05 17.97 2.69
N PRO A 201 -18.35 18.99 1.86
CA PRO A 201 -19.30 20.02 2.25
C PRO A 201 -20.70 19.39 2.25
N THR A 202 -21.14 18.92 3.41
CA THR A 202 -22.55 18.58 3.59
C THR A 202 -23.34 19.88 3.76
N ARG A 203 -24.49 20.00 3.08
CA ARG A 203 -25.47 21.09 3.31
C ARG A 203 -26.04 21.11 4.74
N ILE A 204 -25.66 20.14 5.56
CA ILE A 204 -26.04 19.96 6.96
C ILE A 204 -24.77 20.14 7.79
N PHE A 205 -24.92 20.88 8.88
CA PHE A 205 -23.98 21.68 9.67
C PHE A 205 -22.76 20.96 10.34
N PHE A 206 -22.23 19.87 9.78
CA PHE A 206 -21.02 19.20 10.30
C PHE A 206 -20.07 18.79 9.17
N PRO A 207 -18.85 19.36 9.06
CA PRO A 207 -17.86 18.89 8.12
C PRO A 207 -17.52 17.43 8.45
N SER A 208 -17.92 16.52 7.58
CA SER A 208 -17.62 15.10 7.73
C SER A 208 -16.32 14.79 6.98
N THR A 209 -15.26 14.44 7.72
CA THR A 209 -14.04 13.92 7.12
C THR A 209 -14.26 12.45 6.77
N VAL A 210 -14.23 12.13 5.47
CA VAL A 210 -14.33 10.74 5.02
C VAL A 210 -12.91 10.20 4.84
N PHE A 211 -12.56 9.17 5.61
CA PHE A 211 -11.37 8.37 5.40
C PHE A 211 -11.74 7.15 4.56
N THR A 212 -11.22 7.06 3.34
CA THR A 212 -11.38 5.85 2.52
C THR A 212 -10.14 4.98 2.66
N TYR A 213 -10.30 3.77 3.18
CA TYR A 213 -9.28 2.73 3.14
C TYR A 213 -9.81 1.59 2.28
N ALA A 214 -9.13 1.28 1.18
CA ALA A 214 -9.46 0.08 0.42
C ALA A 214 -8.19 -0.70 0.11
N ILE A 215 -8.17 -1.95 0.56
CA ILE A 215 -7.23 -2.97 0.11
C ILE A 215 -7.77 -3.44 -1.24
N ILE A 216 -7.36 -2.78 -2.31
CA ILE A 216 -7.81 -3.14 -3.65
C ILE A 216 -6.76 -4.06 -4.25
N THR A 217 -7.12 -5.29 -4.59
CA THR A 217 -6.41 -6.00 -5.67
C THR A 217 -6.51 -5.10 -6.89
N PRO A 218 -5.41 -4.52 -7.40
CA PRO A 218 -5.44 -3.40 -8.32
C PRO A 218 -6.42 -3.69 -9.46
N ALA A 219 -7.46 -2.86 -9.55
CA ALA A 219 -8.52 -3.01 -10.52
C ALA A 219 -8.28 -2.03 -11.64
N CYS A 220 -8.54 -2.44 -12.89
CA CYS A 220 -8.35 -1.58 -14.04
C CYS A 220 -9.12 -0.25 -13.89
N ARG A 221 -8.61 0.87 -14.44
CA ARG A 221 -9.30 2.19 -14.45
C ARG A 221 -10.77 2.09 -14.87
N SER A 222 -11.06 1.29 -15.89
CA SER A 222 -12.42 0.99 -16.36
C SER A 222 -13.28 0.24 -15.32
N CYS A 223 -12.67 -0.63 -14.53
CA CYS A 223 -13.30 -1.44 -13.50
C CYS A 223 -13.70 -0.56 -12.30
N PHE A 224 -12.78 0.31 -11.85
CA PHE A 224 -13.01 1.27 -10.77
C PHE A 224 -14.09 2.31 -11.13
N LEU A 225 -14.03 2.90 -12.33
CA LEU A 225 -15.03 3.89 -12.77
C LEU A 225 -16.42 3.26 -13.01
N ARG A 226 -16.48 1.99 -13.46
CA ARG A 226 -17.76 1.26 -13.58
C ARG A 226 -18.38 0.96 -12.21
N LEU A 227 -17.58 0.67 -11.19
CA LEU A 227 -18.05 0.50 -9.80
C LEU A 227 -18.60 1.81 -9.23
N ARG A 228 -17.93 2.95 -9.44
CA ARG A 228 -18.41 4.26 -8.96
C ARG A 228 -19.76 4.67 -9.57
N ARG A 229 -19.97 4.41 -10.87
CA ARG A 229 -21.28 4.64 -11.52
C ARG A 229 -22.38 3.73 -10.95
N ARG A 230 -22.06 2.48 -10.61
CA ARG A 230 -23.03 1.53 -10.00
C ARG A 230 -23.35 1.83 -8.53
N LEU A 231 -22.40 2.37 -7.76
CA LEU A 231 -22.62 2.68 -6.34
C LEU A 231 -23.39 4.00 -6.12
N PHE A 232 -23.26 4.98 -7.01
CA PHE A 232 -23.98 6.26 -6.90
C PHE A 232 -25.29 6.31 -7.68
N PHE A 233 -25.48 5.48 -8.71
CA PHE A 233 -26.71 5.46 -9.51
C PHE A 233 -27.20 4.02 -9.73
N ARG A 234 -28.32 3.70 -9.08
CA ARG A 234 -29.29 2.58 -9.25
C ARG A 234 -29.17 1.31 -8.39
N ARG A 235 -30.39 0.94 -7.94
CA ARG A 235 -30.88 -0.22 -7.19
C ARG A 235 -30.32 -1.58 -7.65
N PRO A 236 -30.24 -2.57 -6.74
CA PRO A 236 -29.56 -3.83 -6.98
C PRO A 236 -30.32 -4.69 -7.99
N SER A 237 -29.64 -5.09 -9.06
CA SER A 237 -29.96 -6.34 -9.75
C SER A 237 -28.68 -6.98 -10.28
N HIS A 238 -28.56 -8.28 -10.04
CA HIS A 238 -27.37 -9.11 -10.15
C HIS A 238 -26.80 -9.21 -11.58
N ARG A 239 -25.46 -9.09 -11.69
CA ARG A 239 -24.54 -9.96 -12.47
C ARG A 239 -23.11 -9.40 -12.40
N PHE A 240 -22.20 -10.17 -11.81
CA PHE A 240 -20.77 -9.99 -11.98
C PHE A 240 -20.43 -10.39 -13.44
N LEU A 241 -19.86 -9.46 -14.20
CA LEU A 241 -19.34 -9.72 -15.55
C LEU A 241 -17.81 -9.70 -15.47
N GLU A 242 -17.19 -10.84 -15.73
CA GLU A 242 -15.74 -11.00 -15.81
C GLU A 242 -15.14 -10.17 -16.94
N CYS A 243 -14.04 -9.47 -16.65
CA CYS A 243 -13.22 -8.77 -17.64
C CYS A 243 -12.15 -9.75 -18.17
N SER A 244 -12.56 -10.75 -18.96
CA SER A 244 -11.65 -11.75 -19.56
C SER A 244 -11.72 -11.83 -21.09
N LYS A 245 -12.34 -10.83 -21.75
CA LYS A 245 -12.36 -10.74 -23.22
C LYS A 245 -11.76 -9.43 -23.71
N PHE A 246 -10.44 -9.32 -23.60
CA PHE A 246 -9.66 -8.44 -24.46
C PHE A 246 -8.45 -9.23 -24.97
N SER A 247 -8.69 -10.11 -25.94
CA SER A 247 -7.63 -10.59 -26.82
C SER A 247 -8.21 -10.87 -28.19
N LEU A 248 -7.51 -10.34 -29.20
CA LEU A 248 -7.53 -10.75 -30.60
C LEU A 248 -8.82 -10.49 -31.38
N LEU A 249 -8.86 -9.39 -32.14
CA LEU A 249 -9.49 -9.28 -33.47
C LEU A 249 -9.23 -7.88 -34.08
N SER A 250 -8.07 -7.71 -34.71
CA SER A 250 -7.94 -6.84 -35.91
C SER A 250 -6.66 -7.19 -36.69
N ALA A 251 -6.63 -8.40 -37.23
CA ALA A 251 -5.75 -8.73 -38.35
C ALA A 251 -6.56 -9.56 -39.34
N ARG A 252 -7.40 -8.90 -40.14
CA ARG A 252 -7.84 -9.42 -41.44
C ARG A 252 -7.82 -8.28 -42.45
N SER A 253 -6.86 -8.43 -43.34
CA SER A 253 -6.68 -7.84 -44.67
C SER A 253 -7.96 -7.34 -45.33
N ARG A 254 -7.93 -6.07 -45.77
CA ARG A 254 -8.72 -5.58 -46.90
C ARG A 254 -7.82 -5.56 -48.13
N ASN A 255 -8.17 -6.33 -49.15
CA ASN A 255 -8.26 -5.92 -50.56
C ASN A 255 -8.32 -7.14 -51.50
N PRO A 256 -8.83 -6.97 -52.73
CA PRO A 256 -9.65 -5.87 -53.26
C PRO A 256 -11.14 -6.20 -53.29
#